data_AF-A0A1J4ZPK0-F1
#
_entry.id   AF-A0A1J4ZPK0-F1
#
_cell.length_a   1.000
_cell.length_b   1.000
_cell.length_c   1.000
_cell.angle_alpha   90.00
_cell.angle_beta   90.00
_cell.angle_gamma   90.00
#
_symmetry.space_group_name_H-M   'P 1'
#
loop_
_entity.id
_entity.type
_entity.pdbx_description
1 polymer ?
#
loop_
_entity_poly.entity_id
_entity_poly.type
_entity_poly.pdbx_seq_one_letter_code
_entity_poly.pdbx_strand_id
1 'polypeptide(L)'
;MAIPNEQINDTWYHVNDQGLVIETVSIMRTTDGQVVQVGVSSNGTGWNSATDEIGAQEQFNLVGLDGGFLGDLMWLETFGKKPELVNITLPNRHPGVQVTILDKFDTPMKGDAYSKPAVSAETRATFDSVTGYLISKETMFWFEDGSSRVFSRVIQEITIESPTTEALSYLDEKERMVSK
;
A
#
# COMPACT_ATOMS: atom_id res chain seq x y z
N MET A 1 1.06 -17.43 11.61
CA MET A 1 0.31 -16.34 12.29
C MET A 1 -0.65 -15.74 11.29
N ALA A 2 -1.87 -15.36 11.69
CA ALA A 2 -2.82 -14.71 10.77
C ALA A 2 -2.47 -13.21 10.65
N ILE A 3 -2.48 -12.67 9.44
CA ILE A 3 -2.29 -11.23 9.21
C ILE A 3 -3.56 -10.50 9.68
N PRO A 4 -3.45 -9.45 10.51
CA PRO A 4 -4.62 -8.71 10.99
C PRO A 4 -5.31 -7.95 9.85
N ASN A 5 -6.65 -7.80 9.96
CA ASN A 5 -7.44 -7.07 8.96
C ASN A 5 -7.14 -5.57 8.94
N GLU A 6 -6.76 -5.01 10.10
CA GLU A 6 -6.31 -3.63 10.25
C GLU A 6 -4.87 -3.63 10.73
N GLN A 7 -4.03 -2.84 10.08
CA GLN A 7 -2.60 -2.83 10.32
C GLN A 7 -1.99 -1.47 10.00
N ILE A 8 -0.89 -1.17 10.66
CA ILE A 8 -0.04 -0.03 10.38
C ILE A 8 1.21 -0.59 9.70
N ASN A 9 1.60 -0.01 8.57
CA ASN A 9 2.81 -0.39 7.86
C ASN A 9 3.74 0.82 7.81
N ASP A 10 4.84 0.75 8.55
CA ASP A 10 5.88 1.77 8.53
C ASP A 10 7.00 1.27 7.61
N THR A 11 7.20 1.94 6.47
CA THR A 11 8.21 1.52 5.49
C THR A 11 9.23 2.62 5.26
N TRP A 12 10.49 2.28 5.53
CA TRP A 12 11.65 3.11 5.33
C TRP A 12 12.32 2.73 4.02
N TYR A 13 12.62 3.72 3.20
CA TYR A 13 13.36 3.56 1.94
C TYR A 13 14.64 4.38 2.01
N HIS A 14 15.79 3.73 1.86
CA HIS A 14 17.04 4.42 1.59
C HIS A 14 17.23 4.50 0.08
N VAL A 15 17.12 5.72 -0.45
CA VAL A 15 17.22 5.99 -1.89
C VAL A 15 18.57 6.64 -2.18
N ASN A 16 19.31 6.11 -3.16
CA ASN A 16 20.59 6.67 -3.58
C ASN A 16 20.41 7.84 -4.59
N ASP A 17 21.52 8.45 -5.01
CA ASP A 17 21.53 9.59 -5.95
C ASP A 17 20.96 9.26 -7.35
N GLN A 18 20.80 7.97 -7.69
CA GLN A 18 20.21 7.50 -8.94
C GLN A 18 18.70 7.26 -8.82
N GLY A 19 18.11 7.46 -7.64
CA GLY A 19 16.69 7.17 -7.38
C GLY A 19 16.39 5.70 -7.10
N LEU A 20 17.43 4.87 -6.89
CA LEU A 20 17.28 3.46 -6.58
C LEU A 20 17.15 3.26 -5.07
N VAL A 21 16.20 2.42 -4.68
CA VAL A 21 16.06 1.91 -3.33
C VAL A 21 17.17 0.87 -3.10
N ILE A 22 18.11 1.20 -2.22
CA ILE A 22 19.26 0.34 -1.89
C ILE A 22 19.07 -0.42 -0.57
N GLU A 23 18.22 0.11 0.32
CA GLU A 23 17.83 -0.55 1.57
C GLU A 23 16.36 -0.28 1.87
N THR A 24 15.69 -1.26 2.47
CA THR A 24 14.33 -1.09 2.97
C THR A 24 14.15 -1.73 4.34
N VAL A 25 13.28 -1.11 5.13
CA VAL A 25 12.74 -1.70 6.36
C VAL A 25 11.24 -1.49 6.34
N SER A 26 10.46 -2.56 6.19
CA SER A 26 9.01 -2.54 6.27
C SER A 26 8.56 -3.24 7.54
N ILE A 27 7.87 -2.51 8.42
CA ILE A 27 7.41 -3.00 9.71
C ILE A 27 5.90 -2.99 9.72
N MET A 28 5.31 -4.19 9.78
CA MET A 28 3.88 -4.39 9.93
C MET A 28 3.53 -4.49 11.41
N ARG A 29 2.57 -3.69 11.85
CA ARG A 29 2.04 -3.68 13.21
C ARG A 29 0.53 -3.86 13.21
N THR A 30 0.02 -4.47 14.27
CA THR A 30 -1.38 -4.31 14.67
C THR A 30 -1.68 -2.86 15.05
N THR A 31 -2.96 -2.51 15.15
CA THR A 31 -3.40 -1.15 15.52
C THR A 31 -3.08 -0.76 16.97
N ASP A 32 -2.79 -1.72 17.84
CA ASP A 32 -2.27 -1.50 19.20
C ASP A 32 -0.73 -1.43 19.27
N GLY A 33 -0.05 -1.52 18.12
CA GLY A 33 1.39 -1.30 17.97
C GLY A 33 2.26 -2.54 18.11
N GLN A 34 1.68 -3.74 18.26
CA GLN A 34 2.47 -4.97 18.29
C GLN A 34 3.04 -5.28 16.89
N VAL A 35 4.35 -5.54 16.83
CA VAL A 35 5.02 -5.96 15.59
C VAL A 35 4.53 -7.36 15.20
N VAL A 36 4.06 -7.47 13.96
CA VAL A 36 3.56 -8.70 13.33
C VAL A 36 4.65 -9.31 12.46
N GLN A 37 5.26 -8.49 11.61
CA GLN A 37 6.24 -8.94 10.64
C GLN A 37 7.17 -7.78 10.29
N VAL A 38 8.43 -8.11 10.04
CA VAL A 38 9.43 -7.18 9.52
C VAL A 38 10.02 -7.76 8.24
N GLY A 39 10.03 -6.95 7.19
CA GLY A 39 10.80 -7.19 5.97
C GLY A 39 11.98 -6.23 5.92
N VAL A 40 13.18 -6.75 5.73
CA VAL A 40 14.39 -5.92 5.58
C VAL A 40 15.10 -6.28 4.29
N SER A 41 15.48 -5.29 3.48
CA SER A 41 16.40 -5.51 2.36
C SER A 41 17.63 -4.62 2.47
N SER A 42 18.79 -5.20 2.19
CA SER A 42 20.07 -4.50 2.04
C SER A 42 21.07 -5.45 1.38
N ASN A 43 22.14 -4.92 0.77
CA ASN A 43 23.26 -5.73 0.27
C ASN A 43 22.83 -6.89 -0.66
N GLY A 44 21.82 -6.67 -1.50
CA GLY A 44 21.34 -7.66 -2.47
C GLY A 44 20.51 -8.83 -1.88
N THR A 45 20.16 -8.76 -0.60
CA THR A 45 19.37 -9.79 0.09
C THR A 45 18.19 -9.18 0.84
N GLY A 46 17.12 -9.97 0.97
CA GLY A 46 15.96 -9.67 1.79
C GLY A 46 15.82 -10.68 2.94
N TRP A 47 15.36 -10.23 4.10
CA TRP A 47 15.00 -11.05 5.25
C TRP A 47 13.54 -10.82 5.63
N ASN A 48 12.83 -11.90 5.95
CA ASN A 48 11.47 -11.88 6.47
C ASN A 48 11.41 -12.47 7.87
N SER A 49 11.12 -11.64 8.88
CA SER A 49 11.10 -12.07 10.29
C SER A 49 10.01 -13.08 10.64
N ALA A 50 8.99 -13.26 9.79
CA ALA A 50 7.92 -14.23 10.03
C ALA A 50 8.30 -15.65 9.58
N THR A 51 9.24 -15.79 8.65
CA THR A 51 9.69 -17.09 8.11
C THR A 51 11.17 -17.37 8.37
N ASP A 52 11.92 -16.37 8.83
CA ASP A 52 13.39 -16.38 8.93
C ASP A 52 14.11 -16.67 7.61
N GLU A 53 13.40 -16.52 6.49
CA GLU A 53 13.97 -16.76 5.16
C GLU A 53 14.82 -15.57 4.72
N ILE A 54 15.97 -15.90 4.13
CA ILE A 54 16.84 -14.94 3.44
C ILE A 54 16.83 -15.29 1.96
N GLY A 55 16.47 -14.31 1.13
CA GLY A 55 16.40 -14.44 -0.32
C GLY A 55 17.20 -13.37 -1.03
N ALA A 56 17.50 -13.59 -2.33
CA ALA A 56 18.05 -12.54 -3.17
C ALA A 56 17.01 -11.42 -3.37
N GLN A 57 17.44 -10.17 -3.29
CA GLN A 57 16.60 -9.00 -3.51
C GLN A 57 17.38 -7.97 -4.33
N GLU A 58 16.86 -7.63 -5.50
CA GLU A 58 17.46 -6.61 -6.36
C GLU A 58 17.06 -5.20 -5.93
N GLN A 59 17.92 -4.24 -6.25
CA GLN A 59 17.60 -2.81 -6.15
C GLN A 59 16.48 -2.47 -7.14
N PHE A 60 15.60 -1.54 -6.77
CA PHE A 60 14.48 -1.14 -7.61
C PHE A 60 14.27 0.36 -7.55
N ASN A 61 13.65 0.91 -8.60
CA ASN A 61 13.22 2.31 -8.58
C ASN A 61 12.04 2.45 -7.63
N LEU A 62 12.04 3.49 -6.80
CA LEU A 62 10.86 3.85 -6.02
C LEU A 62 9.77 4.38 -6.97
N VAL A 63 9.03 3.48 -7.62
CA VAL A 63 7.95 3.82 -8.54
C VAL A 63 6.63 3.70 -7.82
N GLY A 64 5.84 4.76 -7.85
CA GLY A 64 4.45 4.74 -7.41
C GLY A 64 4.31 4.47 -5.91
N LEU A 65 4.45 5.51 -5.10
CA LEU A 65 3.86 5.53 -3.75
C LEU A 65 2.36 5.76 -3.87
N ASP A 66 1.69 4.86 -4.60
CA ASP A 66 0.33 5.02 -5.09
C ASP A 66 -0.65 3.97 -4.56
N GLY A 67 -0.22 3.13 -3.61
CA GLY A 67 -1.03 2.05 -3.05
C GLY A 67 -1.51 1.05 -4.10
N GLY A 68 -0.75 0.85 -5.17
CA GLY A 68 -1.09 -0.01 -6.30
C GLY A 68 -2.16 0.56 -7.22
N PHE A 69 -2.46 1.86 -7.12
CA PHE A 69 -3.53 2.49 -7.90
C PHE A 69 -3.25 2.48 -9.42
N LEU A 70 -1.98 2.55 -9.84
CA LEU A 70 -1.63 2.35 -11.25
C LEU A 70 -2.11 0.98 -11.78
N GLY A 71 -2.05 -0.07 -10.95
CA GLY A 71 -2.59 -1.38 -11.30
C GLY A 71 -4.11 -1.34 -11.52
N ASP A 72 -4.83 -0.59 -10.69
CA ASP A 72 -6.29 -0.41 -10.86
C ASP A 72 -6.61 0.32 -12.18
N LEU A 73 -5.81 1.33 -12.55
CA LEU A 73 -5.96 2.06 -13.81
C LEU A 73 -5.68 1.18 -15.04
N MET A 74 -4.63 0.35 -14.98
CA MET A 74 -4.33 -0.61 -16.05
C MET A 74 -5.44 -1.66 -16.21
N TRP A 75 -5.99 -2.13 -15.09
CA TRP A 75 -7.14 -3.04 -15.11
C TRP A 75 -8.34 -2.38 -15.78
N LEU A 76 -8.66 -1.14 -15.39
CA LEU A 76 -9.76 -0.37 -15.96
C LEU A 76 -9.63 -0.17 -17.49
N GLU A 77 -8.43 0.13 -17.97
CA GLU A 77 -8.13 0.29 -19.40
C GLU A 77 -8.40 -1.00 -20.19
N THR A 78 -8.10 -2.16 -19.59
CA THR A 78 -8.37 -3.48 -20.20
C THR A 78 -9.85 -3.69 -20.52
N PHE A 79 -10.76 -3.06 -19.78
CA PHE A 79 -12.21 -3.12 -20.01
C PHE A 79 -12.77 -1.89 -20.75
N GLY A 80 -11.90 -1.01 -21.27
CA GLY A 80 -12.31 0.20 -21.97
C GLY A 80 -13.09 1.20 -21.10
N LYS A 81 -12.98 1.09 -19.78
CA LYS A 81 -13.61 2.02 -18.83
C LYS A 81 -12.69 3.21 -18.61
N LYS A 82 -13.24 4.34 -18.16
CA LYS A 82 -12.48 5.56 -17.86
C LYS A 82 -12.74 5.98 -16.41
N PRO A 83 -11.70 6.46 -15.69
CA PRO A 83 -11.90 6.98 -14.36
C PRO A 83 -12.56 8.36 -14.46
N GLU A 84 -13.28 8.74 -13.40
CA GLU A 84 -13.69 10.12 -13.18
C GLU A 84 -12.60 10.84 -12.40
N LEU A 85 -12.28 12.07 -12.79
CA LEU A 85 -11.30 12.91 -12.11
C LEU A 85 -11.97 14.21 -11.66
N VAL A 86 -11.78 14.55 -10.39
CA VAL A 86 -12.29 15.79 -9.79
C VAL A 86 -11.17 16.48 -9.03
N ASN A 87 -10.96 17.76 -9.32
CA ASN A 87 -10.08 18.61 -8.51
C ASN A 87 -10.78 18.91 -7.18
N ILE A 88 -10.07 18.71 -6.08
CA ILE A 88 -10.57 18.94 -4.73
C ILE A 88 -9.63 19.84 -3.94
N THR A 89 -10.14 20.37 -2.83
CA THR A 89 -9.30 21.03 -1.81
C THR A 89 -9.10 20.07 -0.66
N LEU A 90 -7.85 19.75 -0.36
CA LEU A 90 -7.47 18.87 0.75
C LEU A 90 -7.71 19.55 2.12
N PRO A 91 -7.77 18.81 3.23
CA PRO A 91 -7.99 19.38 4.57
C PRO A 91 -6.97 20.46 4.98
N ASN A 92 -5.73 20.35 4.50
CA ASN A 92 -4.65 21.34 4.70
C ASN A 92 -4.74 22.56 3.75
N ARG A 93 -5.82 22.66 2.96
CA ARG A 93 -6.06 23.69 1.92
C ARG A 93 -5.15 23.59 0.69
N HIS A 94 -4.37 22.52 0.57
CA HIS A 94 -3.62 22.27 -0.66
C HIS A 94 -4.53 21.74 -1.76
N PRO A 95 -4.21 21.99 -3.03
CA PRO A 95 -4.93 21.38 -4.14
C PRO A 95 -4.68 19.87 -4.17
N GLY A 96 -5.73 19.11 -4.49
CA GLY A 96 -5.67 17.67 -4.66
C GLY A 96 -6.49 17.20 -5.86
N VAL A 97 -6.29 15.95 -6.24
CA VAL A 97 -7.07 15.27 -7.27
C VAL A 97 -7.69 14.03 -6.66
N GLN A 98 -9.01 13.91 -6.78
CA GLN A 98 -9.71 12.67 -6.51
C GLN A 98 -9.97 11.95 -7.82
N VAL A 99 -9.58 10.67 -7.87
CA VAL A 99 -9.85 9.77 -8.98
C VAL A 99 -10.83 8.71 -8.50
N THR A 100 -11.93 8.55 -9.21
CA THR A 100 -12.97 7.56 -8.91
C THR A 100 -13.06 6.54 -10.04
N ILE A 101 -12.97 5.27 -9.68
CA ILE A 101 -13.19 4.13 -10.56
C ILE A 101 -14.47 3.44 -10.10
N LEU A 102 -15.48 3.39 -10.98
CA LEU A 102 -16.68 2.59 -10.75
C LEU A 102 -16.62 1.33 -11.62
N ASP A 103 -16.56 0.18 -10.97
CA ASP A 103 -16.60 -1.12 -11.62
C ASP A 103 -17.91 -1.83 -11.32
N LYS A 104 -18.78 -1.95 -12.33
CA LYS A 104 -19.97 -2.80 -12.28
C LYS A 104 -19.61 -4.18 -12.81
N PHE A 105 -19.93 -5.21 -12.02
CA PHE A 105 -19.60 -6.58 -12.36
C PHE A 105 -20.69 -7.18 -13.26
N ASP A 106 -20.30 -7.85 -14.34
CA ASP A 106 -21.22 -8.55 -15.22
C ASP A 106 -21.90 -9.73 -14.51
N THR A 107 -21.20 -10.33 -13.54
CA THR A 107 -21.72 -11.37 -12.66
C THR A 107 -21.43 -10.98 -11.21
N PRO A 108 -22.41 -11.03 -10.30
CA PRO A 108 -22.19 -10.71 -8.89
C PRO A 108 -21.06 -11.55 -8.29
N MET A 109 -20.12 -10.90 -7.61
CA MET A 109 -18.98 -11.55 -6.98
C MET A 109 -19.33 -11.99 -5.56
N LYS A 110 -19.09 -13.26 -5.24
CA LYS A 110 -19.25 -13.80 -3.89
C LYS A 110 -17.88 -14.12 -3.30
N GLY A 111 -17.60 -13.59 -2.12
CA GLY A 111 -16.39 -13.89 -1.35
C GLY A 111 -16.75 -14.42 0.04
N ASP A 112 -15.80 -15.08 0.69
CA ASP A 112 -16.02 -15.69 2.01
C ASP A 112 -16.24 -14.65 3.12
N ALA A 113 -15.76 -13.42 2.91
CA ALA A 113 -15.80 -12.33 3.88
C ALA A 113 -17.17 -11.62 3.98
N TYR A 114 -18.15 -11.97 3.15
CA TYR A 114 -19.46 -11.32 3.10
C TYR A 114 -20.58 -12.28 2.66
N SER A 115 -21.78 -12.09 3.21
CA SER A 115 -22.92 -13.01 3.04
C SER A 115 -23.72 -12.78 1.75
N LYS A 116 -23.59 -11.61 1.13
CA LYS A 116 -24.32 -11.19 -0.07
C LYS A 116 -23.37 -10.96 -1.24
N PRO A 117 -23.73 -11.33 -2.48
CA PRO A 117 -22.91 -11.02 -3.64
C PRO A 117 -22.73 -9.51 -3.84
N ALA A 118 -21.51 -9.08 -4.14
CA ALA A 118 -21.20 -7.73 -4.56
C ALA A 118 -21.55 -7.56 -6.04
N VAL A 119 -22.21 -6.47 -6.39
CA VAL A 119 -22.63 -6.13 -7.77
C VAL A 119 -21.77 -5.04 -8.40
N SER A 120 -21.09 -4.26 -7.56
CA SER A 120 -20.12 -3.27 -8.02
C SER A 120 -19.09 -2.94 -6.95
N ALA A 121 -17.97 -2.41 -7.39
CA ALA A 121 -16.95 -1.79 -6.57
C ALA A 121 -16.74 -0.34 -7.00
N GLU A 122 -16.48 0.52 -6.03
CA GLU A 122 -16.05 1.89 -6.27
C GLU A 122 -14.71 2.10 -5.57
N THR A 123 -13.68 2.45 -6.33
CA THR A 123 -12.38 2.82 -5.79
C THR A 123 -12.21 4.34 -5.88
N ARG A 124 -11.93 4.98 -4.76
CA ARG A 124 -11.60 6.41 -4.68
C ARG A 124 -10.16 6.56 -4.23
N ALA A 125 -9.34 7.18 -5.05
CA ALA A 125 -7.97 7.54 -4.71
C ALA A 125 -7.82 9.06 -4.67
N THR A 126 -7.16 9.57 -3.64
CA THR A 126 -6.89 10.99 -3.45
C THR A 126 -5.40 11.23 -3.50
N PHE A 127 -4.98 12.17 -4.34
CA PHE A 127 -3.58 12.55 -4.53
C PHE A 127 -3.36 14.02 -4.17
N ASP A 128 -2.21 14.31 -3.58
CA ASP A 128 -1.69 15.68 -3.50
C ASP A 128 -1.26 16.11 -4.92
N SER A 129 -1.82 17.22 -5.43
CA SER A 129 -1.53 17.63 -6.82
C SER A 129 -0.17 18.32 -6.98
N VAL A 130 0.52 18.66 -5.89
CA VAL A 130 1.85 19.27 -5.89
C VAL A 130 2.92 18.18 -5.92
N THR A 131 2.80 17.17 -5.07
CA THR A 131 3.80 16.09 -4.98
C THR A 131 3.48 14.88 -5.85
N GLY A 132 2.20 14.70 -6.22
CA GLY A 132 1.71 13.50 -6.92
C GLY A 132 1.55 12.29 -6.02
N TYR A 133 1.76 12.42 -4.71
CA TYR A 133 1.68 11.30 -3.77
C TYR A 133 0.24 10.93 -3.43
N LEU A 134 0.00 9.63 -3.25
CA LEU A 134 -1.25 9.15 -2.71
C LEU A 134 -1.39 9.60 -1.25
N ILE A 135 -2.54 10.17 -0.93
CA ILE A 135 -2.97 10.48 0.44
C ILE A 135 -3.86 9.36 0.96
N SER A 136 -4.80 8.90 0.15
CA SER A 136 -5.69 7.81 0.52
C SER A 136 -6.23 7.07 -0.69
N LYS A 137 -6.50 5.78 -0.49
CA LYS A 137 -7.21 4.92 -1.42
C LYS A 137 -8.25 4.13 -0.65
N GLU A 138 -9.49 4.16 -1.08
CA GLU A 138 -10.59 3.40 -0.50
C GLU A 138 -11.32 2.62 -1.58
N THR A 139 -11.61 1.35 -1.33
CA THR A 139 -12.48 0.53 -2.17
C THR A 139 -13.74 0.18 -1.39
N MET A 140 -14.90 0.53 -1.93
CA MET A 140 -16.20 0.20 -1.37
C MET A 140 -16.94 -0.77 -2.29
N PHE A 141 -17.45 -1.86 -1.73
CA PHE A 141 -18.34 -2.78 -2.43
C PHE A 141 -19.79 -2.44 -2.17
N TRP A 142 -20.62 -2.58 -3.21
CA TRP A 142 -22.07 -2.49 -3.15
C TRP A 142 -22.67 -3.86 -3.41
N PHE A 143 -23.66 -4.25 -2.61
CA PHE A 143 -24.27 -5.58 -2.64
C PHE A 143 -25.66 -5.56 -3.27
N GLU A 144 -26.17 -6.73 -3.67
CA GLU A 144 -27.49 -6.89 -4.30
C GLU A 144 -28.67 -6.36 -3.46
N ASP A 145 -28.54 -6.34 -2.14
CA ASP A 145 -29.56 -5.81 -1.23
C ASP A 145 -29.49 -4.29 -1.04
N GLY A 146 -28.60 -3.61 -1.78
CA GLY A 146 -28.37 -2.18 -1.71
C GLY A 146 -27.46 -1.73 -0.57
N SER A 147 -27.00 -2.65 0.30
CA SER A 147 -26.00 -2.33 1.32
C SER A 147 -24.62 -2.08 0.70
N SER A 148 -23.74 -1.45 1.47
CA SER A 148 -22.34 -1.24 1.08
C SER A 148 -21.38 -1.51 2.22
N ARG A 149 -20.11 -1.78 1.87
CA ARG A 149 -19.03 -2.01 2.83
C ARG A 149 -17.70 -1.54 2.27
N VAL A 150 -16.88 -0.92 3.12
CA VAL A 150 -15.47 -0.68 2.83
C VAL A 150 -14.73 -2.01 2.79
N PHE A 151 -14.22 -2.36 1.61
CA PHE A 151 -13.43 -3.57 1.40
C PHE A 151 -11.97 -3.36 1.78
N SER A 152 -11.40 -2.21 1.38
CA SER A 152 -10.04 -1.82 1.74
C SER A 152 -9.95 -0.31 1.90
N ARG A 153 -9.07 0.12 2.80
CA ARG A 153 -8.69 1.52 2.96
C ARG A 153 -7.21 1.61 3.25
N VAL A 154 -6.54 2.46 2.51
CA VAL A 154 -5.14 2.85 2.69
C VAL A 154 -5.12 4.35 2.94
N ILE A 155 -4.43 4.78 3.99
CA ILE A 155 -4.08 6.17 4.23
C ILE A 155 -2.56 6.20 4.29
N GLN A 156 -1.96 7.12 3.55
CA GLN A 156 -0.52 7.18 3.39
C GLN A 156 -0.02 8.57 3.78
N GLU A 157 1.04 8.57 4.58
CA GLU A 157 1.83 9.74 4.92
C GLU A 157 3.27 9.47 4.47
N ILE A 158 3.86 10.44 3.76
CA ILE A 158 5.22 10.33 3.25
C ILE A 158 5.99 11.54 3.73
N THR A 159 7.08 11.26 4.41
CA THR A 159 8.01 12.25 4.95
C THR A 159 9.42 11.92 4.50
N ILE A 160 10.28 12.94 4.47
CA ILE A 160 11.73 12.76 4.31
C ILE A 160 12.33 13.01 5.69
N GLU A 161 12.85 11.96 6.31
CA GLU A 161 13.38 12.03 7.67
C GLU A 161 14.54 11.05 7.88
N SER A 162 15.21 11.17 9.03
CA SER A 162 16.25 10.21 9.42
C SER A 162 15.62 8.91 9.94
N PRO A 163 16.24 7.75 9.67
CA PRO A 163 15.71 6.46 10.14
C PRO A 163 15.64 6.41 11.66
N THR A 164 14.59 5.78 12.18
CA THR A 164 14.44 5.54 13.62
C THR A 164 15.45 4.50 14.12
N THR A 165 15.78 4.56 15.41
CA THR A 165 16.60 3.54 16.07
C THR A 165 16.03 2.13 15.89
N GLU A 166 14.70 2.00 15.87
CA GLU A 166 14.04 0.71 15.65
C GLU A 166 14.29 0.20 14.22
N ALA A 167 14.12 1.04 13.19
CA ALA A 167 14.38 0.65 11.81
C ALA A 167 15.85 0.21 11.62
N LEU A 168 16.78 0.98 12.19
CA LEU A 168 18.21 0.63 12.18
C LEU A 168 18.49 -0.69 12.90
N SER A 169 17.81 -0.98 14.00
CA SER A 169 18.01 -2.23 14.75
C SER A 169 17.65 -3.49 13.93
N TYR A 170 16.65 -3.40 13.05
CA TYR A 170 16.28 -4.51 12.17
C TYR A 170 17.26 -4.69 10.99
N LEU A 171 17.87 -3.61 10.51
CA LEU A 171 18.99 -3.69 9.57
C LEU A 171 20.17 -4.44 10.21
N ASP A 172 20.56 -4.06 11.44
CA ASP A 172 21.63 -4.72 12.19
C ASP A 172 21.31 -6.20 12.49
N GLU A 173 20.05 -6.53 12.75
CA GLU A 173 19.60 -7.90 12.95
C GLU A 173 19.75 -8.75 11.69
N LYS A 174 19.30 -8.27 10.53
CA LYS A 174 19.50 -8.94 9.25
C LYS A 174 20.98 -9.24 8.98
N GLU A 175 21.85 -8.26 9.16
CA GLU A 175 23.29 -8.43 8.89
C GLU A 175 23.93 -9.52 9.79
N ARG A 176 23.46 -9.63 11.04
CA ARG A 176 23.86 -10.72 11.94
C ARG A 176 23.34 -12.10 11.49
N MET A 177 22.19 -12.17 10.82
CA MET A 177 21.65 -13.43 10.31
C MET A 177 22.40 -13.91 9.06
N VAL A 178 22.78 -13.00 8.16
CA VAL A 178 23.58 -13.33 6.96
C VAL A 178 25.00 -13.77 7.32
N SER A 179 25.53 -13.32 8.45
CA SER A 179 26.89 -13.62 8.91
C SER A 179 27.05 -14.98 9.62
N LYS A 180 25.97 -15.74 9.81
CA LYS A 180 25.98 -17.07 10.45
C LYS A 180 26.09 -18.19 9.44
#